data_AF-A0A0L7KK06-F1
#
_entry.id   AF-A0A0L7KK06-F1
#
_cell.length_a   1.000
_cell.length_b   1.000
_cell.length_c   1.000
_cell.angle_alpha   90.00
_cell.angle_beta   90.00
_cell.angle_gamma   90.00
#
_symmetry.space_group_name_H-M   'P 1'
#
loop_
_entity.id
_entity.type
_entity.pdbx_description
1 polymer ?
#
loop_
_entity_poly.entity_id
_entity_poly.type
_entity_poly.pdbx_seq_one_letter_code
_entity_poly.pdbx_strand_id
1 'polypeptide(L)'
;MENVKKELLETLQIVAEREAYYLWKQYHAHNDTTYLAHKKACCAIRGSFYDLEDIIKGNDLVHDEYTKYIDSKLNKIFGSSNKNDIETKRARTDWWENETIDVPKIDVANGTDHKTIRQLVWDAMQSGVRKAIDEENEKKKQNENFPPCMGVEHIGIAKPQFIRWLEEWTNEFCEEYTKYFEDMKSKCDLRKGADDCGDNTNIECKRACANYTNWLNPKRIEWNGMSNYYNKIYRKSNKESEDGKDYSMIMEPTVIDYLNKRCHGEINGNYICCSCKNIGAYNTTSGTVNKKLQKKETECEDNKGPLDLMNEVLNKMDEKYSAHKMKCTEFYLEHVEEQLKEIDNAIKDYKLYPLDRCFDDKSKMKVCDLIADAIGCKDKTKLDELDEWNDVDMRDVDNCVSQGL
;
A
#
# COMPACT_ATOMS: atom_id res chain seq x y z
N MET A 1 16.62 -21.87 -26.39
CA MET A 1 15.56 -21.75 -25.36
C MET A 1 16.15 -21.93 -23.96
N GLU A 2 17.04 -22.91 -23.77
CA GLU A 2 17.77 -23.14 -22.50
C GLU A 2 18.59 -21.93 -22.03
N ASN A 3 19.27 -21.23 -22.94
CA ASN A 3 20.02 -20.01 -22.60
C ASN A 3 19.12 -18.87 -22.05
N VAL A 4 17.88 -18.76 -22.54
CA VAL A 4 16.94 -17.69 -22.13
C VAL A 4 16.42 -17.94 -20.71
N LYS A 5 16.16 -19.20 -20.35
CA LYS A 5 15.75 -19.55 -18.97
C LYS A 5 16.87 -19.33 -17.96
N LYS A 6 18.13 -19.56 -18.38
CA LYS A 6 19.30 -19.27 -17.57
C LYS A 6 19.47 -17.76 -17.34
N GLU A 7 19.39 -16.95 -18.39
CA GLU A 7 19.43 -15.48 -18.29
C GLU A 7 18.29 -14.93 -17.42
N LEU A 8 17.08 -15.51 -17.53
CA LEU A 8 15.94 -15.16 -16.68
C LEU A 8 16.24 -15.47 -15.21
N LEU A 9 16.78 -16.65 -14.90
CA LEU A 9 17.15 -17.04 -13.54
C LEU A 9 18.20 -16.09 -12.94
N GLU A 10 19.29 -15.82 -13.66
CA GLU A 10 20.35 -14.92 -13.20
C GLU A 10 19.81 -13.51 -12.94
N THR A 11 18.96 -13.00 -13.84
CA THR A 11 18.30 -11.69 -13.68
C THR A 11 17.39 -11.68 -12.45
N LEU A 12 16.62 -12.75 -12.25
CA LEU A 12 15.69 -12.86 -11.12
C LEU A 12 16.43 -12.91 -9.77
N GLN A 13 17.57 -13.59 -9.70
CA GLN A 13 18.42 -13.57 -8.51
C GLN A 13 18.96 -12.17 -8.22
N ILE A 14 19.39 -11.43 -9.24
CA ILE A 14 19.86 -10.03 -9.08
C ILE A 14 18.73 -9.13 -8.57
N VAL A 15 17.53 -9.24 -9.15
CA VAL A 15 16.36 -8.47 -8.72
C VAL A 15 16.01 -8.79 -7.28
N ALA A 16 15.90 -10.07 -6.93
CA ALA A 16 15.55 -10.50 -5.58
C ALA A 16 16.61 -10.07 -4.54
N GLU A 17 17.90 -10.18 -4.87
CA GLU A 17 18.98 -9.69 -4.02
C GLU A 17 18.86 -8.18 -3.75
N ARG A 18 18.66 -7.38 -4.79
CA ARG A 18 18.56 -5.92 -4.67
C ARG A 18 17.32 -5.50 -3.89
N GLU A 19 16.20 -6.13 -4.18
CA GLU A 19 14.93 -5.90 -3.50
C GLU A 19 15.07 -6.15 -1.99
N ALA A 20 15.62 -7.30 -1.60
CA ALA A 20 15.85 -7.63 -0.19
C ALA A 20 16.83 -6.66 0.50
N TYR A 21 17.88 -6.24 -0.21
CA TYR A 21 18.84 -5.25 0.29
C TYR A 21 18.16 -3.91 0.59
N TYR A 22 17.34 -3.40 -0.34
CA TYR A 22 16.68 -2.10 -0.17
C TYR A 22 15.56 -2.15 0.87
N LEU A 23 14.75 -3.22 0.89
CA LEU A 23 13.74 -3.44 1.92
C LEU A 23 14.37 -3.50 3.30
N TRP A 24 15.49 -4.23 3.47
CA TRP A 24 16.20 -4.25 4.74
C TRP A 24 16.58 -2.84 5.19
N LYS A 25 17.18 -2.04 4.31
CA LYS A 25 17.57 -0.65 4.63
C LYS A 25 16.37 0.24 4.97
N GLN A 26 15.26 0.11 4.24
CA GLN A 26 14.06 0.91 4.47
C GLN A 26 13.45 0.65 5.85
N TYR A 27 13.34 -0.61 6.25
CA TYR A 27 12.77 -0.98 7.55
C TYR A 27 13.71 -0.75 8.74
N HIS A 28 14.99 -0.48 8.49
CA HIS A 28 15.99 -0.08 9.50
C HIS A 28 16.40 1.40 9.34
N ALA A 29 15.55 2.20 8.68
CA ALA A 29 15.78 3.64 8.56
C ALA A 29 15.98 4.29 9.94
N HIS A 30 16.80 5.33 9.99
CA HIS A 30 17.23 5.97 11.25
C HIS A 30 17.93 5.04 12.25
N ASN A 31 18.50 3.93 11.76
CA ASN A 31 19.27 2.97 12.55
C ASN A 31 18.42 2.21 13.58
N ASP A 32 17.13 1.99 13.30
CA ASP A 32 16.32 1.12 14.13
C ASP A 32 16.78 -0.34 13.96
N THR A 33 17.59 -0.82 14.91
CA THR A 33 18.06 -2.21 14.99
C THR A 33 17.27 -3.02 16.01
N THR A 34 16.01 -2.62 16.28
CA THR A 34 15.17 -3.37 17.21
C THR A 34 14.81 -4.72 16.63
N TYR A 35 14.55 -5.68 17.52
CA TYR A 35 14.04 -7.00 17.13
C TYR A 35 12.73 -6.90 16.32
N LEU A 36 11.93 -5.86 16.56
CA LEU A 36 10.72 -5.59 15.79
C LEU A 36 11.04 -5.09 14.37
N ALA A 37 12.01 -4.20 14.19
CA ALA A 37 12.46 -3.75 12.87
C ALA A 37 12.95 -4.92 12.00
N HIS A 38 13.79 -5.81 12.56
CA HIS A 38 14.23 -7.03 11.87
C HIS A 38 13.04 -7.89 11.41
N LYS A 39 12.05 -8.08 12.29
CA LYS A 39 10.85 -8.87 11.98
C LYS A 39 10.00 -8.22 10.89
N LYS A 40 9.80 -6.90 10.93
CA LYS A 40 9.07 -6.16 9.90
C LYS A 40 9.78 -6.26 8.54
N ALA A 41 11.11 -6.10 8.51
CA ALA A 41 11.91 -6.29 7.31
C ALA A 41 11.78 -7.73 6.77
N CYS A 42 11.90 -8.74 7.63
CA CYS A 42 11.72 -10.15 7.25
C CYS A 42 10.33 -10.43 6.66
N CYS A 43 9.28 -9.74 7.13
CA CYS A 43 7.93 -9.82 6.61
C CYS A 43 7.80 -9.18 5.23
N ALA A 44 8.34 -7.96 5.05
CA ALA A 44 8.32 -7.28 3.75
C ALA A 44 9.08 -8.08 2.68
N ILE A 45 10.27 -8.62 3.03
CA ILE A 45 11.06 -9.45 2.13
C ILE A 45 10.30 -10.73 1.74
N ARG A 46 9.55 -11.34 2.66
CA ARG A 46 8.68 -12.49 2.35
C ARG A 46 7.52 -12.11 1.45
N GLY A 47 6.87 -10.97 1.71
CA GLY A 47 5.82 -10.44 0.86
C GLY A 47 6.32 -10.30 -0.58
N SER A 48 7.44 -9.61 -0.75
CA SER A 48 8.09 -9.41 -2.05
C SER A 48 8.53 -10.73 -2.70
N PHE A 49 9.07 -11.68 -1.93
CA PHE A 49 9.39 -13.03 -2.44
C PHE A 49 8.14 -13.74 -2.99
N TYR A 50 7.03 -13.70 -2.26
CA TYR A 50 5.78 -14.34 -2.70
C TYR A 50 5.14 -13.60 -3.89
N ASP A 51 5.32 -12.29 -4.00
CA ASP A 51 4.85 -11.52 -5.14
C ASP A 51 5.70 -11.81 -6.39
N LEU A 52 7.03 -11.90 -6.27
CA LEU A 52 7.90 -12.39 -7.36
C LEU A 52 7.50 -13.81 -7.78
N GLU A 53 7.21 -14.70 -6.84
CA GLU A 53 6.69 -16.04 -7.11
C GLU A 53 5.38 -15.98 -7.92
N ASP A 54 4.40 -15.17 -7.52
CA ASP A 54 3.13 -15.07 -8.22
C ASP A 54 3.29 -14.43 -9.61
N ILE A 55 4.16 -13.43 -9.78
CA ILE A 55 4.51 -12.86 -11.10
C ILE A 55 5.09 -13.94 -12.01
N ILE A 56 6.08 -14.71 -11.53
CA ILE A 56 6.70 -15.77 -12.32
C ILE A 56 5.69 -16.86 -12.67
N LYS A 57 4.80 -17.24 -11.75
CA LYS A 57 3.78 -18.27 -11.98
C LYS A 57 2.58 -17.80 -12.81
N GLY A 58 2.45 -16.51 -13.10
CA GLY A 58 1.31 -15.96 -13.86
C GLY A 58 0.03 -15.91 -13.03
N ASN A 59 0.22 -15.53 -11.78
CA ASN A 59 -0.77 -15.53 -10.70
C ASN A 59 -0.98 -14.15 -10.08
N ASP A 60 -0.15 -13.19 -10.47
CA ASP A 60 -0.20 -11.81 -10.00
C ASP A 60 -1.51 -11.13 -10.41
N LEU A 61 -2.09 -10.36 -9.50
CA LEU A 61 -3.36 -9.67 -9.65
C LEU A 61 -3.23 -8.31 -10.34
N VAL A 62 -2.01 -7.78 -10.51
CA VAL A 62 -1.75 -6.46 -11.09
C VAL A 62 -1.25 -6.58 -12.52
N HIS A 63 -1.90 -5.84 -13.42
CA HIS A 63 -1.56 -5.81 -14.84
C HIS A 63 -1.28 -4.38 -15.30
N ASP A 64 -0.23 -3.79 -14.71
CA ASP A 64 0.34 -2.53 -15.17
C ASP A 64 1.15 -2.72 -16.47
N GLU A 65 1.73 -1.64 -16.99
CA GLU A 65 2.47 -1.67 -18.26
C GLU A 65 3.65 -2.64 -18.22
N TYR A 66 4.36 -2.73 -17.10
CA TYR A 66 5.51 -3.60 -16.92
C TYR A 66 5.07 -5.05 -16.70
N THR A 67 4.14 -5.31 -15.77
CA THR A 67 3.72 -6.67 -15.46
C THR A 67 3.01 -7.34 -16.65
N LYS A 68 2.24 -6.59 -17.45
CA LYS A 68 1.68 -7.08 -18.72
C LYS A 68 2.77 -7.49 -19.72
N TYR A 69 3.80 -6.66 -19.88
CA TYR A 69 4.89 -6.97 -20.79
C TYR A 69 5.69 -8.19 -20.31
N ILE A 70 6.00 -8.24 -19.01
CA ILE A 70 6.70 -9.37 -18.37
C ILE A 70 5.88 -10.65 -18.55
N ASP A 71 4.58 -10.64 -18.23
CA ASP A 71 3.73 -11.82 -18.36
C ASP A 71 3.65 -12.30 -19.81
N SER A 72 3.50 -11.40 -20.78
CA SER A 72 3.54 -11.72 -22.21
C SER A 72 4.86 -12.38 -22.63
N LYS A 73 6.00 -11.90 -22.10
CA LYS A 73 7.32 -12.48 -22.39
C LYS A 73 7.50 -13.83 -21.72
N LEU A 74 7.09 -13.99 -20.46
CA LEU A 74 7.10 -15.27 -19.77
C LEU A 74 6.24 -16.30 -20.51
N ASN A 75 5.04 -15.92 -20.96
CA ASN A 75 4.19 -16.81 -21.76
C ASN A 75 4.85 -17.23 -23.08
N LYS A 76 5.66 -16.36 -23.71
CA LYS A 76 6.45 -16.74 -24.91
C LYS A 76 7.63 -17.66 -24.59
N ILE A 77 8.25 -17.54 -23.42
CA ILE A 77 9.37 -18.39 -22.99
C ILE A 77 8.90 -19.80 -22.63
N PHE A 78 7.77 -19.91 -21.93
CA PHE A 78 7.26 -21.18 -21.40
C PHE A 78 6.16 -21.82 -22.27
N GLY A 79 5.48 -21.01 -23.07
CA GLY A 79 4.47 -21.42 -24.02
C GLY A 79 5.04 -21.93 -25.35
N SER A 80 4.19 -22.57 -26.14
CA SER A 80 4.46 -22.93 -27.54
C SER A 80 3.15 -22.85 -28.32
N SER A 81 3.22 -22.87 -29.65
CA SER A 81 2.03 -22.78 -30.53
C SER A 81 0.96 -23.85 -30.25
N ASN A 82 1.33 -24.95 -29.59
CA ASN A 82 0.46 -26.08 -29.31
C ASN A 82 -0.03 -26.13 -27.86
N LYS A 83 0.45 -25.21 -27.00
CA LYS A 83 0.05 -25.16 -25.59
C LYS A 83 -1.05 -24.13 -25.38
N ASN A 84 -2.04 -24.48 -24.57
CA ASN A 84 -3.00 -23.51 -24.07
C ASN A 84 -2.45 -22.74 -22.84
N ASP A 85 -3.19 -21.74 -22.37
CA ASP A 85 -2.77 -20.89 -21.25
C ASP A 85 -2.59 -21.68 -19.94
N ILE A 86 -3.43 -22.70 -19.71
CA ILE A 86 -3.36 -23.57 -18.52
C ILE A 86 -2.06 -24.36 -18.51
N GLU A 87 -1.66 -24.92 -19.67
CA GLU A 87 -0.41 -25.66 -19.83
C GLU A 87 0.81 -24.75 -19.70
N THR A 88 0.72 -23.53 -20.20
CA THR A 88 1.79 -22.52 -20.05
C THR A 88 1.96 -22.12 -18.58
N LYS A 89 0.86 -21.90 -17.86
CA LYS A 89 0.86 -21.60 -16.43
C LYS A 89 1.39 -22.75 -15.57
N ARG A 90 1.06 -23.99 -15.94
CA ARG A 90 1.65 -25.19 -15.31
C ARG A 90 3.15 -25.26 -15.56
N ALA A 91 3.61 -25.03 -16.78
CA ALA A 91 5.03 -25.05 -17.10
C ALA A 91 5.84 -23.99 -16.33
N ARG A 92 5.27 -22.80 -16.11
CA ARG A 92 5.87 -21.75 -15.25
C ARG A 92 5.94 -22.19 -13.79
N THR A 93 4.88 -22.82 -13.29
CA THR A 93 4.83 -23.35 -11.92
C THR A 93 5.84 -24.48 -11.71
N ASP A 94 5.93 -25.42 -12.64
CA ASP A 94 6.88 -26.52 -12.58
C ASP A 94 8.32 -26.01 -12.65
N TRP A 95 8.60 -25.00 -13.48
CA TRP A 95 9.91 -24.36 -13.54
C TRP A 95 10.30 -23.72 -12.20
N TRP A 96 9.38 -23.02 -11.55
CA TRP A 96 9.67 -22.38 -10.26
C TRP A 96 9.88 -23.39 -9.12
N GLU A 97 9.03 -24.41 -9.02
CA GLU A 97 9.01 -25.34 -7.88
C GLU A 97 9.95 -26.54 -8.04
N ASN A 98 10.07 -27.08 -9.26
CA ASN A 98 10.66 -28.41 -9.48
C ASN A 98 11.96 -28.39 -10.29
N GLU A 99 12.22 -27.35 -11.10
CA GLU A 99 13.47 -27.25 -11.84
C GLU A 99 14.63 -27.08 -10.85
N THR A 100 15.60 -28.00 -10.94
CA THR A 100 16.79 -28.01 -10.08
C THR A 100 18.03 -27.62 -10.87
N ILE A 101 18.88 -26.81 -10.25
CA ILE A 101 20.18 -26.41 -10.79
C ILE A 101 21.29 -26.95 -9.88
N ASP A 102 22.35 -27.46 -10.50
CA ASP A 102 23.54 -27.90 -9.79
C ASP A 102 24.31 -26.71 -9.23
N VAL A 103 24.56 -26.72 -7.93
CA VAL A 103 25.37 -25.72 -7.24
C VAL A 103 26.58 -26.38 -6.56
N PRO A 104 27.73 -25.70 -6.45
CA PRO A 104 28.88 -26.25 -5.73
C PRO A 104 28.58 -26.44 -4.25
N LYS A 105 29.01 -27.56 -3.67
CA LYS A 105 29.03 -27.75 -2.21
C LYS A 105 30.14 -26.93 -1.58
N ILE A 106 29.82 -26.23 -0.49
CA ILE A 106 30.77 -25.39 0.23
C ILE A 106 31.75 -26.23 1.07
N ASP A 107 31.33 -27.42 1.51
CA ASP A 107 32.04 -28.30 2.45
C ASP A 107 32.78 -29.47 1.80
N VAL A 108 32.57 -29.74 0.50
CA VAL A 108 33.18 -30.87 -0.23
C VAL A 108 33.78 -30.40 -1.55
N ALA A 109 35.09 -30.57 -1.71
CA ALA A 109 35.78 -30.33 -2.97
C ALA A 109 35.21 -31.25 -4.07
N ASN A 110 34.74 -30.65 -5.18
CA ASN A 110 34.03 -31.32 -6.28
C ASN A 110 32.66 -31.93 -5.92
N GLY A 111 32.08 -31.58 -4.77
CA GLY A 111 30.68 -31.93 -4.47
C GLY A 111 29.71 -30.98 -5.16
N THR A 112 28.62 -31.51 -5.70
CA THR A 112 27.46 -30.71 -6.15
C THR A 112 26.27 -30.95 -5.22
N ASP A 113 25.48 -29.91 -5.04
CA ASP A 113 24.16 -29.93 -4.42
C ASP A 113 23.13 -29.49 -5.47
N HIS A 114 21.85 -29.77 -5.21
CA HIS A 114 20.77 -29.42 -6.14
C HIS A 114 19.81 -28.46 -5.46
N LYS A 115 19.62 -27.28 -6.05
CA LYS A 115 18.68 -26.27 -5.55
C LYS A 115 17.61 -25.97 -6.58
N THR A 116 16.37 -25.85 -6.11
CA THR A 116 15.27 -25.39 -6.95
C THR A 116 15.40 -23.90 -7.25
N ILE A 117 14.73 -23.42 -8.28
CA ILE A 117 14.70 -21.99 -8.60
C ILE A 117 14.14 -21.17 -7.44
N ARG A 118 13.06 -21.66 -6.81
CA ARG A 118 12.51 -21.07 -5.57
C ARG A 118 13.59 -20.88 -4.49
N GLN A 119 14.43 -21.89 -4.26
CA GLN A 119 15.50 -21.83 -3.26
C GLN A 119 16.61 -20.86 -3.67
N LEU A 120 17.03 -20.87 -4.93
CA LEU A 120 18.06 -19.99 -5.45
C LEU A 120 17.69 -18.50 -5.36
N VAL A 121 16.41 -18.18 -5.57
CA VAL A 121 15.90 -16.80 -5.41
C VAL A 121 15.90 -16.39 -3.95
N TRP A 122 15.51 -17.28 -3.03
CA TRP A 122 15.59 -16.99 -1.60
C TRP A 122 17.02 -16.79 -1.09
N ASP A 123 17.95 -17.64 -1.53
CA ASP A 123 19.38 -17.50 -1.23
C ASP A 123 19.93 -16.14 -1.69
N ALA A 124 19.46 -15.66 -2.84
CA ALA A 124 19.82 -14.34 -3.36
C ALA A 124 19.27 -13.22 -2.46
N MET A 125 18.01 -13.31 -2.00
CA MET A 125 17.44 -12.36 -1.04
C MET A 125 18.21 -12.36 0.30
N GLN A 126 18.55 -13.53 0.83
CA GLN A 126 19.39 -13.65 2.03
C GLN A 126 20.76 -12.99 1.84
N SER A 127 21.35 -13.14 0.65
CA SER A 127 22.63 -12.51 0.30
C SER A 127 22.52 -10.99 0.26
N GLY A 128 21.41 -10.44 -0.26
CA GLY A 128 21.11 -9.02 -0.23
C GLY A 128 21.03 -8.46 1.19
N VAL A 129 20.37 -9.19 2.10
CA VAL A 129 20.31 -8.81 3.53
C VAL A 129 21.69 -8.85 4.18
N ARG A 130 22.50 -9.90 3.92
CA ARG A 130 23.89 -9.97 4.45
C ARG A 130 24.70 -8.76 4.02
N LYS A 131 24.67 -8.42 2.72
CA LYS A 131 25.34 -7.23 2.19
C LYS A 131 24.89 -5.94 2.88
N ALA A 132 23.59 -5.79 3.13
CA ALA A 132 23.06 -4.62 3.82
C ALA A 132 23.58 -4.51 5.27
N ILE A 133 23.63 -5.64 5.99
CA ILE A 133 24.15 -5.71 7.37
C ILE A 133 25.67 -5.44 7.40
N ASP A 134 26.42 -6.08 6.51
CA ASP A 134 27.89 -5.92 6.44
C ASP A 134 28.27 -4.46 6.17
N GLU A 135 27.59 -3.78 5.24
CA GLU A 135 27.80 -2.36 4.99
C GLU A 135 27.56 -1.48 6.23
N GLU A 136 26.52 -1.78 7.01
CA GLU A 136 26.19 -1.04 8.23
C GLU A 136 27.19 -1.31 9.36
N ASN A 137 27.63 -2.57 9.49
CA ASN A 137 28.67 -2.98 10.43
C ASN A 137 30.00 -2.28 10.14
N GLU A 138 30.41 -2.23 8.87
CA GLU A 138 31.62 -1.52 8.43
C GLU A 138 31.54 -0.01 8.71
N LYS A 139 30.42 0.62 8.33
CA LYS A 139 30.24 2.08 8.52
C LYS A 139 30.22 2.50 9.98
N LYS A 140 29.59 1.70 10.84
CA LYS A 140 29.33 2.09 12.24
C LYS A 140 30.22 1.38 13.26
N LYS A 141 31.13 0.50 12.83
CA LYS A 141 31.95 -0.35 13.72
C LYS A 141 31.11 -1.12 14.74
N GLN A 142 29.96 -1.60 14.28
CA GLN A 142 29.03 -2.39 15.07
C GLN A 142 29.06 -3.85 14.58
N ASN A 143 28.44 -4.74 15.35
CA ASN A 143 28.39 -6.17 15.05
C ASN A 143 26.95 -6.66 15.11
N GLU A 144 26.16 -6.22 14.15
CA GLU A 144 24.80 -6.70 13.91
C GLU A 144 24.87 -8.10 13.31
N ASN A 145 24.15 -9.04 13.92
CA ASN A 145 24.11 -10.42 13.47
C ASN A 145 23.03 -10.61 12.40
N PHE A 146 23.25 -11.59 11.52
CA PHE A 146 22.23 -12.00 10.57
C PHE A 146 20.96 -12.46 11.30
N PRO A 147 19.76 -11.92 10.98
CA PRO A 147 18.56 -12.15 11.75
C PRO A 147 18.07 -13.60 11.61
N PRO A 148 17.65 -14.26 12.70
CA PRO A 148 17.13 -15.64 12.65
C PRO A 148 15.91 -15.78 11.72
N CYS A 149 15.11 -14.73 11.56
CA CYS A 149 13.97 -14.75 10.64
C CYS A 149 14.39 -14.78 9.16
N MET A 150 15.62 -14.43 8.78
CA MET A 150 16.10 -14.66 7.40
C MET A 150 16.81 -16.00 7.25
N GLY A 151 17.43 -16.53 8.30
CA GLY A 151 18.20 -17.78 8.29
C GLY A 151 17.39 -19.07 8.21
N VAL A 152 16.23 -19.05 7.53
CA VAL A 152 15.41 -20.23 7.29
C VAL A 152 15.65 -20.76 5.89
N GLU A 153 15.84 -22.07 5.74
CA GLU A 153 16.06 -22.72 4.44
C GLU A 153 14.73 -23.00 3.71
N HIS A 154 13.69 -23.35 4.47
CA HIS A 154 12.38 -23.68 3.92
C HIS A 154 11.37 -22.54 4.16
N ILE A 155 10.94 -21.92 3.07
CA ILE A 155 9.82 -20.99 3.06
C ILE A 155 8.55 -21.77 2.77
N GLY A 156 7.48 -21.52 3.53
CA GLY A 156 6.19 -22.14 3.30
C GLY A 156 5.56 -21.79 1.96
N ILE A 157 4.44 -22.45 1.69
CA ILE A 157 3.60 -22.15 0.53
C ILE A 157 2.94 -20.79 0.73
N ALA A 158 3.00 -19.96 -0.31
CA ALA A 158 2.37 -18.66 -0.30
C ALA A 158 0.84 -18.79 -0.15
N LYS A 159 0.26 -18.00 0.75
CA LYS A 159 -1.20 -17.75 0.74
C LYS A 159 -1.60 -17.08 -0.58
N PRO A 160 -2.86 -17.13 -1.02
CA PRO A 160 -3.33 -16.31 -2.14
C PRO A 160 -2.93 -14.84 -1.98
N GLN A 161 -2.51 -14.19 -3.06
CA GLN A 161 -1.95 -12.83 -3.04
C GLN A 161 -2.87 -11.81 -2.37
N PHE A 162 -4.16 -11.82 -2.68
CA PHE A 162 -5.14 -10.96 -2.03
C PHE A 162 -5.11 -11.05 -0.50
N ILE A 163 -4.97 -12.26 0.06
CA ILE A 163 -4.93 -12.45 1.51
C ILE A 163 -3.64 -11.90 2.10
N ARG A 164 -2.51 -11.99 1.38
CA ARG A 164 -1.24 -11.40 1.82
C ARG A 164 -1.34 -9.87 1.85
N TRP A 165 -1.85 -9.26 0.79
CA TRP A 165 -2.06 -7.81 0.72
C TRP A 165 -3.08 -7.31 1.75
N LEU A 166 -4.12 -8.10 2.05
CA LEU A 166 -5.06 -7.79 3.12
C LEU A 166 -4.39 -7.77 4.51
N GLU A 167 -3.53 -8.76 4.80
CA GLU A 167 -2.74 -8.79 6.06
C GLU A 167 -1.77 -7.60 6.13
N GLU A 168 -1.10 -7.27 5.02
CA GLU A 168 -0.17 -6.13 4.91
C GLU A 168 -0.88 -4.78 5.10
N TRP A 169 -1.97 -4.55 4.36
CA TRP A 169 -2.82 -3.36 4.49
C TRP A 169 -3.32 -3.18 5.92
N THR A 170 -3.74 -4.28 6.55
CA THR A 170 -4.23 -4.23 7.93
C THR A 170 -3.11 -3.86 8.90
N ASN A 171 -1.90 -4.42 8.73
CA ASN A 171 -0.77 -4.05 9.58
C ASN A 171 -0.40 -2.57 9.43
N GLU A 172 -0.28 -2.08 8.19
CA GLU A 172 -0.01 -0.66 7.91
C GLU A 172 -1.09 0.23 8.54
N PHE A 173 -2.36 -0.09 8.31
CA PHE A 173 -3.48 0.65 8.89
C PHE A 173 -3.38 0.74 10.42
N CYS A 174 -3.09 -0.37 11.10
CA CYS A 174 -3.00 -0.40 12.55
C CYS A 174 -1.84 0.46 13.10
N GLU A 175 -0.70 0.46 12.41
CA GLU A 175 0.47 1.28 12.78
C GLU A 175 0.20 2.77 12.53
N GLU A 176 -0.32 3.11 11.35
CA GLU A 176 -0.65 4.48 10.98
C GLU A 176 -1.78 5.05 11.83
N TYR A 177 -2.83 4.26 12.09
CA TYR A 177 -3.91 4.64 12.99
C TYR A 177 -3.37 5.05 14.36
N THR A 178 -2.51 4.20 14.95
CA THR A 178 -1.92 4.48 16.26
C THR A 178 -1.14 5.79 16.23
N LYS A 179 -0.32 6.00 15.21
CA LYS A 179 0.47 7.22 15.02
C LYS A 179 -0.41 8.47 14.87
N TYR A 180 -1.35 8.49 13.93
CA TYR A 180 -2.18 9.67 13.68
C TYR A 180 -3.15 9.94 14.83
N PHE A 181 -3.70 8.90 15.45
CA PHE A 181 -4.61 9.06 16.57
C PHE A 181 -3.89 9.59 17.82
N GLU A 182 -2.71 9.08 18.15
CA GLU A 182 -1.90 9.59 19.27
C GLU A 182 -1.43 11.03 19.04
N ASP A 183 -1.01 11.37 17.82
CA ASP A 183 -0.63 12.74 17.45
C ASP A 183 -1.83 13.69 17.61
N MET A 184 -2.98 13.33 17.04
CA MET A 184 -4.23 14.09 17.17
C MET A 184 -4.62 14.26 18.64
N LYS A 185 -4.68 13.17 19.41
CA LYS A 185 -5.03 13.20 20.83
C LYS A 185 -4.09 14.12 21.61
N SER A 186 -2.77 13.98 21.45
CA SER A 186 -1.79 14.76 22.21
C SER A 186 -1.86 16.27 21.92
N LYS A 187 -2.15 16.64 20.67
CA LYS A 187 -2.28 18.05 20.25
C LYS A 187 -3.65 18.65 20.57
N CYS A 188 -4.66 17.82 20.72
CA CYS A 188 -6.03 18.25 21.01
C CYS A 188 -6.44 18.11 22.49
N ASP A 189 -5.65 17.44 23.34
CA ASP A 189 -5.89 17.28 24.78
C ASP A 189 -5.70 18.62 25.53
N LEU A 190 -6.82 19.30 25.80
CA LEU A 190 -6.88 20.54 26.56
C LEU A 190 -6.73 20.29 28.07
N ARG A 191 -5.51 20.02 28.53
CA ARG A 191 -5.14 20.17 29.96
C ARG A 191 -4.26 21.38 30.25
N LYS A 192 -4.03 22.26 29.27
CA LYS A 192 -3.42 23.57 29.52
C LYS A 192 -4.55 24.58 29.75
N GLY A 193 -4.49 25.24 30.91
CA GLY A 193 -5.54 26.12 31.44
C GLY A 193 -6.02 27.15 30.43
N ALA A 194 -7.29 27.50 30.57
CA ALA A 194 -8.07 28.37 29.70
C ALA A 194 -7.65 29.87 29.71
N ASP A 195 -6.36 30.18 29.88
CA ASP A 195 -5.89 31.55 30.13
C ASP A 195 -4.79 32.06 29.17
N ASP A 196 -4.39 31.32 28.13
CA ASP A 196 -3.49 31.88 27.11
C ASP A 196 -4.26 32.24 25.83
N CYS A 197 -4.67 33.51 25.76
CA CYS A 197 -5.12 34.21 24.57
C CYS A 197 -3.96 34.39 23.56
N GLY A 198 -3.45 33.28 23.04
CA GLY A 198 -2.38 33.18 22.03
C GLY A 198 -2.49 31.85 21.27
N ASP A 199 -3.32 31.87 20.23
CA ASP A 199 -4.02 30.78 19.53
C ASP A 199 -3.18 29.68 18.82
N ASN A 200 -1.96 29.36 19.28
CA ASN A 200 -1.11 28.35 18.61
C ASN A 200 -1.55 26.89 18.90
N THR A 201 -2.26 26.64 19.99
CA THR A 201 -2.74 25.29 20.37
C THR A 201 -3.91 24.83 19.49
N ASN A 202 -4.75 25.75 19.01
CA ASN A 202 -5.81 25.44 18.05
C ASN A 202 -5.26 25.12 16.66
N ILE A 203 -4.17 25.77 16.22
CA ILE A 203 -3.54 25.51 14.92
C ILE A 203 -2.97 24.09 14.85
N GLU A 204 -2.24 23.63 15.88
CA GLU A 204 -1.66 22.29 15.90
C GLU A 204 -2.74 21.19 15.98
N CYS A 205 -3.80 21.41 16.76
CA CYS A 205 -4.94 20.49 16.79
C CYS A 205 -5.69 20.48 15.44
N LYS A 206 -5.91 21.64 14.81
CA LYS A 206 -6.51 21.75 13.48
C LYS A 206 -5.73 20.97 12.44
N ARG A 207 -4.40 21.14 12.39
CA ARG A 207 -3.51 20.39 11.50
C ARG A 207 -3.57 18.89 11.77
N ALA A 208 -3.57 18.47 13.04
CA ALA A 208 -3.63 17.06 13.40
C ALA A 208 -4.97 16.40 13.03
N CYS A 209 -6.10 17.08 13.29
CA CYS A 209 -7.43 16.63 12.87
C CYS A 209 -7.56 16.53 11.34
N ALA A 210 -6.97 17.49 10.60
CA ALA A 210 -6.94 17.47 9.14
C ALA A 210 -6.10 16.29 8.61
N ASN A 211 -4.89 16.10 9.13
CA ASN A 211 -4.01 14.99 8.77
C ASN A 211 -4.68 13.63 9.02
N TYR A 212 -5.25 13.43 10.22
CA TYR A 212 -5.98 12.19 10.56
C TYR A 212 -7.14 11.95 9.59
N THR A 213 -7.92 12.99 9.28
CA THR A 213 -9.06 12.86 8.37
C THR A 213 -8.65 12.58 6.93
N ASN A 214 -7.66 13.30 6.40
CA ASN A 214 -7.17 13.14 5.05
C ASN A 214 -6.56 11.74 4.83
N TRP A 215 -5.88 11.21 5.84
CA TRP A 215 -5.38 9.84 5.84
C TRP A 215 -6.51 8.80 5.91
N LEU A 216 -7.50 8.97 6.78
CA LEU A 216 -8.54 7.96 7.02
C LEU A 216 -9.56 7.84 5.87
N ASN A 217 -9.86 8.94 5.17
CA ASN A 217 -10.84 8.96 4.09
C ASN A 217 -10.57 7.94 2.96
N PRO A 218 -9.37 7.87 2.35
CA PRO A 218 -9.05 6.85 1.36
C PRO A 218 -9.03 5.44 1.97
N LYS A 219 -8.52 5.26 3.20
CA LYS A 219 -8.50 3.95 3.88
C LYS A 219 -9.90 3.35 4.04
N ARG A 220 -10.94 4.17 4.22
CA ARG A 220 -12.34 3.71 4.22
C ARG A 220 -12.78 3.13 2.87
N ILE A 221 -12.38 3.76 1.77
CA ILE A 221 -12.71 3.29 0.41
C ILE A 221 -11.99 1.98 0.13
N GLU A 222 -10.70 1.92 0.44
CA GLU A 222 -9.87 0.71 0.31
C GLU A 222 -10.44 -0.46 1.11
N TRP A 223 -10.75 -0.25 2.39
CA TRP A 223 -11.34 -1.26 3.26
C TRP A 223 -12.68 -1.79 2.73
N ASN A 224 -13.56 -0.91 2.28
CA ASN A 224 -14.84 -1.32 1.70
C ASN A 224 -14.64 -2.18 0.44
N GLY A 225 -13.66 -1.83 -0.41
CA GLY A 225 -13.28 -2.65 -1.55
C GLY A 225 -12.77 -4.02 -1.15
N MET A 226 -11.80 -4.08 -0.23
CA MET A 226 -11.17 -5.31 0.22
C MET A 226 -12.15 -6.23 0.96
N SER A 227 -12.96 -5.69 1.87
CA SER A 227 -13.98 -6.46 2.61
C SER A 227 -15.06 -7.02 1.68
N ASN A 228 -15.51 -6.25 0.68
CA ASN A 228 -16.42 -6.74 -0.34
C ASN A 228 -15.80 -7.84 -1.18
N TYR A 229 -14.54 -7.71 -1.58
CA TYR A 229 -13.84 -8.77 -2.31
C TYR A 229 -13.70 -10.03 -1.46
N TYR A 230 -13.30 -9.91 -0.19
CA TYR A 230 -13.24 -11.02 0.75
C TYR A 230 -14.57 -11.78 0.83
N ASN A 231 -15.69 -11.08 0.96
CA ASN A 231 -17.02 -11.70 1.00
C ASN A 231 -17.35 -12.43 -0.30
N LYS A 232 -16.87 -11.93 -1.46
CA LYS A 232 -17.03 -12.60 -2.75
C LYS A 232 -16.19 -13.86 -2.88
N ILE A 233 -15.00 -13.93 -2.29
CA ILE A 233 -14.06 -15.07 -2.45
C ILE A 233 -14.13 -16.09 -1.31
N TYR A 234 -14.81 -15.77 -0.21
CA TYR A 234 -14.90 -16.62 0.97
C TYR A 234 -15.32 -18.05 0.62
N ARG A 235 -14.50 -19.04 1.04
CA ARG A 235 -14.67 -20.49 0.80
C ARG A 235 -14.80 -20.91 -0.67
N LYS A 236 -14.44 -20.05 -1.62
CA LYS A 236 -14.47 -20.40 -3.03
C LYS A 236 -13.26 -21.23 -3.43
N SER A 237 -13.50 -22.26 -4.21
CA SER A 237 -12.46 -23.01 -4.90
C SER A 237 -11.91 -22.21 -6.09
N ASN A 238 -10.81 -22.69 -6.68
CA ASN A 238 -10.22 -22.13 -7.90
C ASN A 238 -11.16 -22.13 -9.14
N LYS A 239 -12.27 -22.86 -9.10
CA LYS A 239 -13.27 -22.87 -10.18
C LYS A 239 -14.38 -21.83 -9.97
N GLU A 240 -14.51 -21.31 -8.76
CA GLU A 240 -15.60 -20.42 -8.35
C GLU A 240 -15.11 -18.98 -8.13
N SER A 241 -13.83 -18.81 -7.80
CA SER A 241 -13.19 -17.51 -7.61
C SER A 241 -12.95 -16.80 -8.95
N GLU A 242 -13.14 -15.48 -8.95
CA GLU A 242 -12.99 -14.65 -10.15
C GLU A 242 -11.53 -14.59 -10.63
N ASP A 243 -10.56 -14.72 -9.72
CA ASP A 243 -9.12 -14.75 -10.01
C ASP A 243 -8.54 -16.16 -10.23
N GLY A 244 -9.39 -17.20 -10.16
CA GLY A 244 -9.00 -18.60 -10.33
C GLY A 244 -8.08 -19.13 -9.22
N LYS A 245 -8.01 -18.47 -8.06
CA LYS A 245 -7.23 -18.91 -6.90
C LYS A 245 -8.08 -19.72 -5.91
N ASP A 246 -7.43 -20.63 -5.19
CA ASP A 246 -8.10 -21.44 -4.19
C ASP A 246 -8.13 -20.72 -2.83
N TYR A 247 -9.34 -20.38 -2.38
CA TYR A 247 -9.61 -19.76 -1.07
C TYR A 247 -10.32 -20.72 -0.12
N SER A 248 -10.39 -22.02 -0.43
CA SER A 248 -11.02 -23.03 0.43
C SER A 248 -10.38 -23.13 1.83
N MET A 249 -9.11 -22.72 1.95
CA MET A 249 -8.38 -22.66 3.23
C MET A 249 -8.83 -21.52 4.14
N ILE A 250 -9.63 -20.57 3.64
CA ILE A 250 -10.14 -19.44 4.41
C ILE A 250 -11.46 -19.86 5.06
N MET A 251 -11.45 -20.05 6.38
CA MET A 251 -12.55 -20.68 7.11
C MET A 251 -13.47 -19.66 7.81
N GLU A 252 -12.94 -18.48 8.07
CA GLU A 252 -13.56 -17.40 8.85
C GLU A 252 -14.62 -16.64 8.01
N PRO A 253 -15.87 -16.53 8.50
CA PRO A 253 -16.99 -16.05 7.69
C PRO A 253 -16.89 -14.56 7.34
N THR A 254 -16.24 -13.76 8.18
CA THR A 254 -16.04 -12.34 7.93
C THR A 254 -14.55 -11.99 7.86
N VAL A 255 -14.24 -10.94 7.12
CA VAL A 255 -12.88 -10.40 7.04
C VAL A 255 -12.33 -10.00 8.42
N ILE A 256 -13.19 -9.50 9.31
CA ILE A 256 -12.83 -9.13 10.67
C ILE A 256 -12.46 -10.36 11.49
N ASP A 257 -13.26 -11.44 11.42
CA ASP A 257 -12.95 -12.70 12.12
C ASP A 257 -11.59 -13.27 11.67
N TYR A 258 -11.34 -13.23 10.37
CA TYR A 258 -10.06 -13.65 9.78
C TYR A 258 -8.90 -12.85 10.37
N LEU A 259 -8.99 -11.52 10.32
CA LEU A 259 -7.91 -10.66 10.76
C LEU A 259 -7.74 -10.68 12.28
N ASN A 260 -8.80 -10.82 13.06
CA ASN A 260 -8.70 -11.01 14.52
C ASN A 260 -7.88 -12.25 14.85
N LYS A 261 -8.15 -13.36 14.17
CA LYS A 261 -7.39 -14.59 14.36
C LYS A 261 -5.94 -14.46 13.93
N ARG A 262 -5.64 -13.67 12.90
CA ARG A 262 -4.29 -13.55 12.32
C ARG A 262 -3.43 -12.46 12.95
N CYS A 263 -4.03 -11.34 13.34
CA CYS A 263 -3.34 -10.09 13.70
C CYS A 263 -3.48 -9.70 15.18
N HIS A 264 -4.06 -10.56 16.05
CA HIS A 264 -4.13 -10.29 17.50
C HIS A 264 -2.76 -10.34 18.19
N GLY A 265 -1.82 -11.12 17.66
CA GLY A 265 -0.54 -11.44 18.29
C GLY A 265 0.59 -10.48 17.90
N GLU A 266 1.80 -10.80 18.35
CA GLU A 266 3.01 -10.10 17.91
C GLU A 266 3.51 -10.59 16.56
N ILE A 267 4.10 -9.68 15.79
CA ILE A 267 4.83 -10.01 14.57
C ILE A 267 5.96 -10.97 14.93
N ASN A 268 6.08 -12.08 14.18
CA ASN A 268 7.15 -13.07 14.37
C ASN A 268 8.22 -13.02 13.27
N GLY A 269 8.00 -12.27 12.19
CA GLY A 269 8.94 -12.16 11.07
C GLY A 269 8.93 -13.35 10.11
N ASN A 270 7.94 -14.25 10.23
CA ASN A 270 7.76 -15.39 9.34
C ASN A 270 6.33 -15.47 8.79
N TYR A 271 5.44 -16.25 9.42
CA TYR A 271 4.05 -16.41 8.98
C TYR A 271 3.05 -15.44 9.62
N ILE A 272 3.46 -14.71 10.66
CA ILE A 272 2.62 -13.71 11.34
C ILE A 272 3.31 -12.36 11.15
N CYS A 273 2.75 -11.58 10.24
CA CYS A 273 3.29 -10.30 9.77
C CYS A 273 2.34 -9.11 9.99
N CYS A 274 1.28 -9.31 10.77
CA CYS A 274 0.37 -8.26 11.17
C CYS A 274 0.17 -8.26 12.69
N SER A 275 0.03 -7.07 13.28
CA SER A 275 -0.22 -6.90 14.71
C SER A 275 -1.09 -5.67 14.96
N CYS A 276 -2.30 -5.90 15.47
CA CYS A 276 -3.29 -4.87 15.77
C CYS A 276 -3.74 -5.02 17.23
N LYS A 277 -2.92 -4.52 18.17
CA LYS A 277 -3.19 -4.67 19.61
C LYS A 277 -4.15 -3.60 20.17
N ASN A 278 -4.29 -2.46 19.50
CA ASN A 278 -4.84 -1.22 20.09
C ASN A 278 -6.02 -0.60 19.34
N ILE A 279 -6.58 -1.26 18.33
CA ILE A 279 -7.78 -0.76 17.66
C ILE A 279 -8.94 -0.84 18.67
N GLY A 280 -9.52 0.31 18.98
CA GLY A 280 -10.68 0.41 19.85
C GLY A 280 -10.54 0.04 21.35
N ALA A 281 -9.48 -0.65 21.80
CA ALA A 281 -9.30 -0.95 23.23
C ALA A 281 -8.92 0.30 24.06
N TYR A 282 -9.67 0.62 25.11
CA TYR A 282 -9.19 1.48 26.19
C TYR A 282 -8.01 0.77 26.88
N ASN A 283 -6.93 1.49 27.17
CA ASN A 283 -6.13 1.14 28.34
C ASN A 283 -7.07 1.28 29.55
N THR A 284 -7.69 0.19 30.00
CA THR A 284 -8.15 0.07 31.37
C THR A 284 -6.91 0.02 32.25
N THR A 285 -6.32 1.19 32.47
CA THR A 285 -5.34 1.41 33.51
C THR A 285 -6.02 1.07 34.84
N SER A 286 -5.55 0.00 35.47
CA SER A 286 -5.58 -0.27 36.92
C SER A 286 -6.45 0.69 37.74
N GLY A 287 -7.67 0.27 38.08
CA GLY A 287 -8.58 1.01 38.94
C GLY A 287 -9.81 0.19 39.30
N THR A 288 -9.71 -0.55 40.40
CA THR A 288 -10.81 -1.19 41.18
C THR A 288 -12.19 -1.19 40.54
N VAL A 289 -12.54 -2.29 39.85
CA VAL A 289 -13.89 -2.54 39.36
C VAL A 289 -14.81 -2.84 40.55
N ASN A 290 -15.78 -1.96 40.81
CA ASN A 290 -16.85 -2.19 41.77
C ASN A 290 -17.73 -3.35 41.29
N LYS A 291 -17.67 -4.47 42.01
CA LYS A 291 -18.24 -5.79 41.75
C LYS A 291 -19.78 -5.89 41.79
N LYS A 292 -20.53 -4.81 41.51
CA LYS A 292 -22.00 -4.77 41.65
C LYS A 292 -22.80 -4.50 40.37
N LEU A 293 -22.15 -4.29 39.23
CA LEU A 293 -22.83 -4.12 37.94
C LEU A 293 -22.61 -5.28 36.95
N GLN A 294 -22.20 -6.46 37.42
CA GLN A 294 -21.85 -7.62 36.57
C GLN A 294 -22.92 -8.71 36.48
N LYS A 295 -24.15 -8.50 36.96
CA LYS A 295 -25.11 -9.61 37.09
C LYS A 295 -26.23 -9.69 36.05
N LYS A 296 -26.19 -8.93 34.95
CA LYS A 296 -27.24 -8.99 33.91
C LYS A 296 -26.79 -8.90 32.43
N GLU A 297 -25.50 -8.92 32.11
CA GLU A 297 -25.00 -8.90 30.72
C GLU A 297 -23.98 -10.02 30.40
N THR A 298 -23.82 -11.01 31.27
CA THR A 298 -22.85 -12.11 31.09
C THR A 298 -23.44 -13.28 30.30
N GLU A 299 -23.77 -13.08 29.02
CA GLU A 299 -23.96 -14.22 28.10
C GLU A 299 -23.53 -13.96 26.63
N CYS A 300 -23.02 -12.77 26.26
CA CYS A 300 -22.60 -12.47 24.86
C CYS A 300 -21.33 -11.56 24.71
N GLU A 301 -20.51 -11.35 25.73
CA GLU A 301 -19.39 -10.37 25.66
C GLU A 301 -17.97 -10.95 25.55
N ASP A 302 -17.79 -12.27 25.57
CA ASP A 302 -16.45 -12.85 25.75
C ASP A 302 -15.61 -13.11 24.47
N ASN A 303 -16.00 -12.61 23.29
CA ASN A 303 -15.25 -12.88 22.04
C ASN A 303 -15.10 -11.65 21.12
N LYS A 304 -14.92 -10.45 21.66
CA LYS A 304 -14.60 -9.31 20.79
C LYS A 304 -13.10 -9.19 20.53
N GLY A 305 -12.69 -9.34 19.28
CA GLY A 305 -11.29 -9.18 18.85
C GLY A 305 -10.92 -7.71 18.65
N PRO A 306 -9.62 -7.36 18.62
CA PRO A 306 -9.16 -5.98 18.54
C PRO A 306 -9.61 -5.25 17.27
N LEU A 307 -9.97 -5.97 16.20
CA LEU A 307 -10.41 -5.38 14.94
C LEU A 307 -11.93 -5.24 14.83
N ASP A 308 -12.71 -5.64 15.83
CA ASP A 308 -14.17 -5.51 15.79
C ASP A 308 -14.62 -4.05 15.66
N LEU A 309 -13.82 -3.14 16.20
CA LEU A 309 -14.04 -1.70 16.15
C LEU A 309 -13.46 -1.07 14.88
N MET A 310 -12.89 -1.84 13.95
CA MET A 310 -12.33 -1.33 12.68
C MET A 310 -13.37 -0.55 11.88
N ASN A 311 -14.57 -1.11 11.73
CA ASN A 311 -15.66 -0.45 11.01
C ASN A 311 -16.11 0.83 11.71
N GLU A 312 -16.09 0.88 13.04
CA GLU A 312 -16.43 2.08 13.81
C GLU A 312 -15.36 3.16 13.67
N VAL A 313 -14.08 2.77 13.75
CA VAL A 313 -12.92 3.65 13.56
C VAL A 313 -12.94 4.25 12.16
N LEU A 314 -13.11 3.44 11.12
CA LEU A 314 -13.17 3.92 9.72
C LEU A 314 -14.34 4.86 9.47
N ASN A 315 -15.44 4.73 10.23
CA ASN A 315 -16.59 5.62 10.17
C ASN A 315 -16.52 6.77 11.18
N LYS A 316 -15.44 6.91 11.95
CA LYS A 316 -15.28 7.91 13.02
C LYS A 316 -16.42 7.88 14.05
N MET A 317 -16.90 6.68 14.35
CA MET A 317 -17.97 6.41 15.31
C MET A 317 -17.45 5.74 16.58
N ASP A 318 -16.17 5.42 16.65
CA ASP A 318 -15.56 4.79 17.81
C ASP A 318 -15.55 5.73 19.03
N GLU A 319 -15.62 5.13 20.22
CA GLU A 319 -15.66 5.88 21.49
C GLU A 319 -14.41 6.77 21.67
N LYS A 320 -13.24 6.34 21.20
CA LYS A 320 -11.99 7.11 21.35
C LYS A 320 -12.04 8.42 20.56
N TYR A 321 -12.61 8.40 19.35
CA TYR A 321 -12.80 9.60 18.55
C TYR A 321 -13.93 10.49 19.06
N SER A 322 -14.94 9.93 19.75
CA SER A 322 -16.12 10.69 20.21
C SER A 322 -15.79 11.95 21.02
N ALA A 323 -14.77 11.90 21.88
CA ALA A 323 -14.31 13.02 22.69
C ALA A 323 -13.71 14.18 21.86
N HIS A 324 -13.21 13.88 20.66
CA HIS A 324 -12.56 14.83 19.77
C HIS A 324 -13.44 15.23 18.57
N LYS A 325 -14.55 14.51 18.37
CA LYS A 325 -15.39 14.58 17.17
C LYS A 325 -15.87 15.98 16.83
N MET A 326 -16.45 16.71 17.79
CA MET A 326 -16.99 18.06 17.50
C MET A 326 -15.87 19.00 17.04
N LYS A 327 -14.78 19.08 17.82
CA LYS A 327 -13.65 19.96 17.56
C LYS A 327 -12.91 19.61 16.25
N CYS A 328 -12.66 18.32 16.01
CA CYS A 328 -12.02 17.91 14.77
C CYS A 328 -12.92 18.06 13.53
N THR A 329 -14.24 17.96 13.67
CA THR A 329 -15.16 18.21 12.56
C THR A 329 -15.14 19.68 12.16
N GLU A 330 -15.23 20.59 13.14
CA GLU A 330 -15.13 22.04 12.93
C GLU A 330 -13.81 22.41 12.26
N PHE A 331 -12.68 22.00 12.83
CA PHE A 331 -11.36 22.29 12.28
C PHE A 331 -11.11 21.71 10.90
N TYR A 332 -11.68 20.53 10.60
CA TYR A 332 -11.58 19.98 9.27
C TYR A 332 -12.37 20.81 8.25
N LEU A 333 -13.58 21.26 8.59
CA LEU A 333 -14.37 22.13 7.72
C LEU A 333 -13.66 23.46 7.46
N GLU A 334 -13.10 24.08 8.50
CA GLU A 334 -12.31 25.30 8.32
C GLU A 334 -11.07 25.07 7.42
N HIS A 335 -10.39 23.92 7.57
CA HIS A 335 -9.26 23.59 6.71
C HIS A 335 -9.68 23.42 5.24
N VAL A 336 -10.83 22.80 4.98
CA VAL A 336 -11.39 22.69 3.63
C VAL A 336 -11.75 24.08 3.08
N GLU A 337 -12.34 24.96 3.88
CA GLU A 337 -12.62 26.33 3.46
C GLU A 337 -11.35 27.13 3.12
N GLU A 338 -10.28 26.96 3.88
CA GLU A 338 -8.97 27.54 3.60
C GLU A 338 -8.41 27.03 2.26
N GLN A 339 -8.44 25.72 2.02
CA GLN A 339 -8.00 25.13 0.76
C GLN A 339 -8.84 25.63 -0.43
N LEU A 340 -10.17 25.76 -0.26
CA LEU A 340 -11.04 26.32 -1.29
C LEU A 340 -10.72 27.79 -1.59
N LYS A 341 -10.38 28.59 -0.58
CA LYS A 341 -9.92 29.98 -0.76
C LYS A 341 -8.58 30.05 -1.47
N GLU A 342 -7.63 29.17 -1.15
CA GLU A 342 -6.34 29.08 -1.85
C GLU A 342 -6.53 28.71 -3.32
N ILE A 343 -7.42 27.75 -3.62
CA ILE A 343 -7.78 27.38 -5.00
C ILE A 343 -8.45 28.56 -5.71
N ASP A 344 -9.41 29.25 -5.08
CA ASP A 344 -10.08 30.40 -5.66
C ASP A 344 -9.10 31.55 -5.95
N ASN A 345 -8.16 31.81 -5.04
CA ASN A 345 -7.09 32.78 -5.25
C ASN A 345 -6.15 32.36 -6.39
N ALA A 346 -5.75 31.08 -6.44
CA ALA A 346 -4.94 30.55 -7.54
C ALA A 346 -5.67 30.64 -8.89
N ILE A 347 -6.97 30.39 -8.92
CA ILE A 347 -7.81 30.56 -10.11
C ILE A 347 -7.90 32.04 -10.50
N LYS A 348 -8.06 32.96 -9.55
CA LYS A 348 -8.07 34.42 -9.80
C LYS A 348 -6.73 34.90 -10.34
N ASP A 349 -5.62 34.46 -9.75
CA ASP A 349 -4.27 34.73 -10.23
C ASP A 349 -4.05 34.15 -11.63
N TYR A 350 -4.59 32.96 -11.90
CA TYR A 350 -4.53 32.34 -13.22
C TYR A 350 -5.39 33.08 -14.26
N LYS A 351 -6.57 33.58 -13.87
CA LYS A 351 -7.43 34.44 -14.71
C LYS A 351 -6.77 35.78 -15.04
N LEU A 352 -5.90 36.29 -14.17
CA LEU A 352 -5.09 37.49 -14.42
C LEU A 352 -3.91 37.25 -15.41
N TYR A 353 -3.66 36.01 -15.85
CA TYR A 353 -2.46 35.64 -16.61
C TYR A 353 -2.56 35.02 -18.02
N PRO A 354 -3.70 34.92 -18.74
CA PRO A 354 -3.67 34.42 -20.12
C PRO A 354 -3.76 35.51 -21.22
N LEU A 355 -4.21 36.73 -20.93
CA LEU A 355 -4.40 37.76 -21.97
C LEU A 355 -3.82 39.16 -21.66
N ASP A 356 -3.61 39.51 -20.38
CA ASP A 356 -3.18 40.88 -20.02
C ASP A 356 -1.65 41.09 -20.01
N ARG A 357 -0.87 40.12 -20.50
CA ARG A 357 0.59 40.24 -20.67
C ARG A 357 1.06 39.90 -22.07
N CYS A 358 0.51 40.59 -23.07
CA CYS A 358 1.31 40.88 -24.25
C CYS A 358 2.34 41.94 -23.86
N PHE A 359 3.53 41.48 -23.46
CA PHE A 359 4.67 42.34 -23.17
C PHE A 359 5.02 43.21 -24.38
N ASP A 360 5.39 44.47 -24.16
CA ASP A 360 5.86 45.48 -25.16
C ASP A 360 7.10 45.07 -25.99
N ASP A 361 7.49 43.80 -25.94
CA ASP A 361 8.59 43.22 -26.69
C ASP A 361 8.08 42.63 -28.02
N LYS A 362 8.38 43.34 -29.12
CA LYS A 362 8.01 42.95 -30.49
C LYS A 362 8.42 41.53 -30.89
N SER A 363 9.40 40.92 -30.22
CA SER A 363 9.82 39.55 -30.52
C SER A 363 8.85 38.49 -29.97
N LYS A 364 8.08 38.81 -28.92
CA LYS A 364 7.12 37.90 -28.27
C LYS A 364 5.71 37.98 -28.85
N MET A 365 5.36 39.06 -29.58
CA MET A 365 4.10 39.17 -30.34
C MET A 365 3.87 37.98 -31.30
N LYS A 366 4.93 37.49 -31.95
CA LYS A 366 4.83 36.34 -32.87
C LYS A 366 4.33 35.07 -32.20
N VAL A 367 4.61 34.87 -30.90
CA VAL A 367 4.16 33.69 -30.16
C VAL A 367 2.68 33.81 -29.81
N CYS A 368 2.21 35.01 -29.48
CA CYS A 368 0.79 35.29 -29.25
C CYS A 368 -0.03 35.13 -30.55
N ASP A 369 0.49 35.60 -31.69
CA ASP A 369 -0.15 35.41 -33.00
C ASP A 369 -0.25 33.93 -33.38
N LEU A 370 0.79 33.14 -33.08
CA LEU A 370 0.80 31.69 -33.30
C LEU A 370 -0.21 30.95 -32.41
N ILE A 371 -0.43 31.40 -31.18
CA ILE A 371 -1.42 30.82 -30.25
C ILE A 371 -2.85 31.23 -30.66
N ALA A 372 -3.04 32.48 -31.09
CA ALA A 372 -4.33 32.97 -31.60
C ALA A 372 -4.78 32.21 -32.86
N ASP A 373 -3.84 31.89 -33.76
CA ASP A 373 -4.11 31.06 -34.94
C ASP A 373 -4.40 29.59 -34.58
N ALA A 374 -3.81 29.06 -33.50
CA ALA A 374 -4.01 27.66 -33.07
C ALA A 374 -5.35 27.41 -32.35
N ILE A 375 -5.98 28.44 -31.79
CA ILE A 375 -7.25 28.34 -31.05
C ILE A 375 -8.47 28.58 -31.97
N GLY A 376 -8.27 28.88 -33.26
CA GLY A 376 -9.38 29.01 -34.21
C GLY A 376 -10.27 30.25 -33.99
N CYS A 377 -9.76 31.32 -33.36
CA CYS A 377 -10.47 32.58 -33.19
C CYS A 377 -10.33 33.50 -34.41
N LYS A 378 -10.62 33.02 -35.63
CA LYS A 378 -10.42 33.84 -36.83
C LYS A 378 -11.58 34.78 -37.20
N ASP A 379 -12.75 34.67 -36.59
CA ASP A 379 -13.88 35.54 -36.94
C ASP A 379 -14.67 36.01 -35.70
N LYS A 380 -14.10 36.92 -34.91
CA LYS A 380 -14.89 37.85 -34.08
C LYS A 380 -14.26 39.24 -34.08
N THR A 381 -14.66 40.06 -35.04
CA THR A 381 -14.39 41.51 -35.05
C THR A 381 -15.59 42.24 -34.46
N LYS A 382 -15.63 42.32 -33.13
CA LYS A 382 -16.30 43.38 -32.33
C LYS A 382 -16.10 43.07 -30.84
N LEU A 383 -15.62 44.07 -30.12
CA LEU A 383 -15.24 44.00 -28.70
C LEU A 383 -16.42 44.25 -27.74
N ASP A 384 -17.66 44.20 -28.24
CA ASP A 384 -18.86 44.61 -27.49
C ASP A 384 -19.74 43.43 -27.03
N GLU A 385 -19.28 42.18 -27.14
CA GLU A 385 -20.02 40.98 -26.69
C GLU A 385 -19.27 40.22 -25.57
N LEU A 386 -18.66 40.96 -24.65
CA LEU A 386 -17.99 40.36 -23.47
C LEU A 386 -18.96 39.99 -22.34
N ASP A 387 -20.24 40.35 -22.45
CA ASP A 387 -21.25 40.05 -21.42
C ASP A 387 -21.88 38.65 -21.56
N GLU A 388 -21.64 37.91 -22.65
CA GLU A 388 -22.23 36.57 -22.87
C GLU A 388 -21.29 35.40 -22.54
N TRP A 389 -20.10 35.64 -21.99
CA TRP A 389 -19.14 34.58 -21.64
C TRP A 389 -19.39 33.92 -20.27
N ASN A 390 -20.47 34.25 -19.57
CA ASN A 390 -20.80 33.63 -18.29
C ASN A 390 -21.61 32.33 -18.39
N ASP A 391 -22.08 31.90 -19.56
CA ASP A 391 -23.07 30.80 -19.65
C ASP A 391 -22.75 29.64 -20.64
N VAL A 392 -21.49 29.44 -21.07
CA VAL A 392 -21.16 28.31 -21.98
C VAL A 392 -20.49 27.15 -21.23
N ASP A 393 -21.26 26.07 -21.04
CA ASP A 393 -20.88 24.76 -20.52
C ASP A 393 -19.89 24.06 -21.47
N MET A 394 -18.65 23.81 -21.03
CA MET A 394 -17.61 23.09 -21.79
C MET A 394 -17.78 21.56 -21.70
N ARG A 395 -18.99 21.06 -21.98
CA ARG A 395 -19.25 19.65 -22.22
C ARG A 395 -19.81 19.50 -23.61
N ASP A 396 -18.93 19.40 -24.61
CA ASP A 396 -19.15 18.68 -25.87
C ASP A 396 -18.01 18.99 -26.86
N VAL A 397 -16.83 18.39 -26.63
CA VAL A 397 -15.80 18.27 -27.67
C VAL A 397 -15.40 16.80 -27.81
N ASP A 398 -16.39 15.96 -28.09
CA ASP A 398 -16.19 14.61 -28.62
C ASP A 398 -17.33 14.33 -29.59
N ASN A 399 -17.20 14.79 -30.83
CA ASN A 399 -17.85 14.20 -32.02
C ASN A 399 -17.43 14.93 -33.28
N CYS A 400 -16.38 14.45 -33.94
CA CYS A 400 -16.19 14.59 -35.39
C CYS A 400 -15.29 13.45 -35.91
N VAL A 401 -15.85 12.24 -35.93
CA VAL A 401 -15.40 11.16 -36.82
C VAL A 401 -16.55 10.82 -37.75
N SER A 402 -16.22 10.80 -39.04
CA SER A 402 -16.96 10.23 -40.19
C SER A 402 -18.09 11.04 -40.82
N GLN A 403 -17.84 11.46 -42.06
CA GLN A 403 -18.58 11.20 -43.32
C GLN A 403 -18.08 12.23 -44.34
N GLY A 404 -17.56 11.91 -45.53
CA GLY A 404 -17.89 10.80 -46.40
C GLY A 404 -18.91 11.25 -47.45
N LEU A 405 -18.48 12.06 -48.43
CA LEU A 405 -18.90 12.05 -49.85
C LEU A 405 -18.07 13.05 -50.67
#